data_AF-A0AAC9YGM7-F1
#
_entry.id   AF-A0AAC9YGM7-F1
#
_cell.length_a   1.000
_cell.length_b   1.000
_cell.length_c   1.000
_cell.angle_alpha   90.00
_cell.angle_beta   90.00
_cell.angle_gamma   90.00
#
_symmetry.space_group_name_H-M   'P 1'
#
loop_
_entity.id
_entity.type
_entity.pdbx_description
1 polymer ?
#
loop_
_entity_poly.entity_id
_entity_poly.type
_entity_poly.pdbx_seq_one_letter_code
_entity_poly.pdbx_strand_id
1 'polypeptide(L)'
;MRQSQVANLVVQPTGASLDDLVPAIKVFHGLVKAGIRKDKLVFALGRIGTDSEETDARAYIAEASYEVLEGCLFERPAYRQAQNKGYSVTETRYKGLNEKADQLIQSLINKVGEYG
;
A
#
# COMPACT_ATOMS: atom_id res chain seq x y z
N MET A 1 3.91 -15.63 10.61
CA MET A 1 4.37 -14.92 11.83
C MET A 1 5.88 -14.76 11.91
N ARG A 2 6.73 -15.76 11.59
CA ARG A 2 8.20 -15.63 11.66
C ARG A 2 8.77 -14.43 10.89
N GLN A 3 8.28 -14.15 9.68
CA GLN A 3 8.80 -13.05 8.84
C GLN A 3 8.61 -11.66 9.50
N SER A 4 7.49 -11.42 10.20
CA SER A 4 7.22 -10.13 10.85
C SER A 4 8.08 -9.88 12.10
N GLN A 5 8.62 -10.93 12.72
CA GLN A 5 9.48 -10.81 13.90
C GLN A 5 10.92 -10.42 13.54
N VAL A 6 11.35 -10.72 12.31
CA VAL A 6 12.69 -10.41 11.80
C VAL A 6 12.67 -9.20 10.86
N ALA A 7 11.51 -8.85 10.29
CA ALA A 7 11.37 -7.70 9.41
C ALA A 7 11.56 -6.36 10.15
N ASN A 8 12.31 -5.46 9.52
CA ASN A 8 12.43 -4.07 9.93
C ASN A 8 11.13 -3.29 9.70
N LEU A 9 10.40 -3.62 8.63
CA LEU A 9 9.12 -3.01 8.22
C LEU A 9 8.20 -4.07 7.59
N VAL A 10 6.91 -4.05 7.91
CA VAL A 10 5.86 -4.88 7.31
C VAL A 10 4.95 -3.97 6.48
N VAL A 11 4.95 -4.18 5.17
CA VAL A 11 4.11 -3.44 4.22
C VAL A 11 2.95 -4.34 3.80
N GLN A 12 1.73 -3.88 3.99
CA GLN A 12 0.54 -4.63 3.59
C GLN A 12 -0.19 -3.94 2.43
N PRO A 13 -0.24 -4.58 1.25
CA PRO A 13 -1.05 -4.08 0.15
C PRO A 13 -2.54 -4.26 0.47
N THR A 14 -3.37 -3.28 0.14
CA THR A 14 -4.84 -3.37 0.25
C THR A 14 -5.55 -2.59 -0.84
N GLY A 15 -6.73 -3.07 -1.24
CA GLY A 15 -7.69 -2.35 -2.07
C GLY A 15 -8.45 -1.27 -1.28
N ALA A 16 -9.24 -0.47 -2.00
CA ALA A 16 -10.14 0.52 -1.41
C ALA A 16 -11.48 -0.06 -0.92
N SER A 17 -11.79 -1.32 -1.25
CA SER A 17 -13.06 -1.92 -0.86
C SER A 17 -13.08 -2.23 0.63
N LEU A 18 -14.25 -2.16 1.28
CA LEU A 18 -14.39 -2.59 2.66
C LEU A 18 -14.05 -4.08 2.85
N ASP A 19 -14.33 -4.89 1.83
CA ASP A 19 -13.97 -6.31 1.82
C ASP A 19 -12.46 -6.54 1.83
N ASP A 20 -11.67 -5.58 1.34
CA ASP A 20 -10.20 -5.59 1.47
C ASP A 20 -9.75 -4.94 2.78
N LEU A 21 -10.27 -3.76 3.12
CA LEU A 21 -9.82 -2.94 4.25
C LEU A 21 -10.09 -3.60 5.62
N VAL A 22 -11.26 -4.18 5.82
CA VAL A 22 -11.65 -4.80 7.10
C VAL A 22 -10.74 -5.97 7.47
N PRO A 23 -10.52 -7.00 6.62
CA PRO A 23 -9.59 -8.06 6.96
C PRO A 23 -8.15 -7.56 7.06
N ALA A 24 -7.77 -6.57 6.24
CA ALA A 24 -6.43 -6.00 6.26
C ALA A 24 -6.10 -5.36 7.63
N ILE A 25 -7.00 -4.54 8.17
CA ILE A 25 -6.86 -3.94 9.51
C ILE A 25 -6.86 -4.99 10.62
N LYS A 26 -7.69 -6.04 10.49
CA LYS A 26 -7.73 -7.14 11.47
C LYS A 26 -6.40 -7.88 11.55
N VAL A 27 -5.70 -8.09 10.43
CA VAL A 27 -4.36 -8.70 10.41
C VAL A 27 -3.37 -7.85 11.21
N PHE A 28 -3.32 -6.54 10.97
CA PHE A 28 -2.42 -5.65 11.70
C PHE A 28 -2.75 -5.58 13.19
N HIS A 29 -4.03 -5.56 13.57
CA HIS A 29 -4.40 -5.68 14.99
C HIS A 29 -3.93 -7.00 15.61
N GLY A 30 -4.00 -8.11 14.86
CA GLY A 30 -3.45 -9.39 15.28
C GLY A 30 -1.94 -9.34 15.50
N LEU A 31 -1.20 -8.68 14.61
CA LEU A 31 0.26 -8.49 14.75
C LEU A 31 0.62 -7.61 15.94
N VAL A 32 -0.11 -6.53 16.18
CA VAL A 32 0.07 -5.67 17.36
C VAL A 32 -0.19 -6.46 18.65
N LYS A 33 -1.26 -7.26 18.68
CA LYS A 33 -1.55 -8.17 19.81
C LYS A 33 -0.45 -9.22 20.02
N ALA A 34 0.24 -9.63 18.95
CA ALA A 34 1.39 -10.53 19.01
C ALA A 34 2.72 -9.82 19.38
N GLY A 35 2.67 -8.54 19.75
CA GLY A 35 3.84 -7.77 20.21
C GLY A 35 4.63 -7.07 19.11
N ILE A 36 4.15 -7.07 17.86
CA ILE A 36 4.78 -6.29 16.80
C ILE A 36 4.47 -4.82 17.00
N ARG A 37 5.49 -3.97 17.03
CA ARG A 37 5.31 -2.52 17.20
C ARG A 37 4.57 -1.93 16.00
N LYS A 38 3.65 -1.01 16.27
CA LYS A 38 2.76 -0.41 15.26
C LYS A 38 3.50 0.44 14.23
N ASP A 39 4.59 1.10 14.63
CA ASP A 39 5.48 1.90 13.77
C ASP A 39 6.07 1.08 12.61
N LYS A 40 6.25 -0.23 12.81
CA LYS A 40 6.73 -1.18 11.80
C LYS A 40 5.65 -1.67 10.83
N LEU A 41 4.40 -1.23 10.97
CA LEU A 41 3.27 -1.71 10.16
C LEU A 41 2.73 -0.58 9.31
N VAL A 42 2.81 -0.72 7.99
CA VAL A 42 2.36 0.31 7.04
C VAL A 42 1.52 -0.29 5.92
N PHE A 43 0.50 0.44 5.47
CA PHE A 43 -0.33 0.05 4.35
C PHE A 43 0.17 0.65 3.03
N ALA A 44 0.02 -0.11 1.95
CA ALA A 44 0.19 0.36 0.58
C ALA A 44 -1.14 0.21 -0.16
N LEU A 45 -1.67 1.31 -0.69
CA LEU A 45 -2.91 1.29 -1.45
C LEU A 45 -2.67 0.80 -2.88
N GLY A 46 -3.32 -0.29 -3.25
CA GLY A 46 -3.29 -0.83 -4.60
C GLY A 46 -4.70 -1.05 -5.14
N ARG A 47 -4.82 -1.16 -6.46
CA ARG A 47 -6.10 -1.37 -7.16
C ARG A 47 -7.14 -0.28 -6.92
N ILE A 48 -6.71 0.98 -6.84
CA ILE A 48 -7.59 2.12 -6.62
C ILE A 48 -8.28 2.52 -7.93
N GLY A 49 -9.61 2.70 -7.95
CA GLY A 49 -10.33 3.10 -9.15
C GLY A 49 -10.34 4.61 -9.37
N THR A 50 -10.47 5.39 -8.29
CA THR A 50 -10.60 6.86 -8.32
C THR A 50 -9.84 7.56 -7.18
N ASP A 51 -9.56 8.86 -7.32
CA ASP A 51 -8.93 9.65 -6.26
C ASP A 51 -9.82 9.76 -4.99
N SER A 52 -11.14 9.71 -5.16
CA SER A 52 -12.09 9.67 -4.03
C SER A 52 -11.93 8.38 -3.25
N GLU A 53 -11.86 7.23 -3.93
CA GLU A 53 -11.62 5.94 -3.29
C GLU A 53 -10.26 5.89 -2.60
N GLU A 54 -9.22 6.54 -3.16
CA GLU A 54 -7.93 6.69 -2.48
C GLU A 54 -8.12 7.40 -1.13
N THR A 55 -8.82 8.53 -1.15
CA THR A 55 -9.01 9.40 0.02
C THR A 55 -9.83 8.70 1.10
N ASP A 56 -10.94 8.05 0.72
CA ASP A 56 -11.80 7.32 1.63
C ASP A 56 -11.07 6.12 2.26
N ALA A 57 -10.30 5.37 1.46
CA ALA A 57 -9.49 4.27 1.96
C ALA A 57 -8.41 4.74 2.94
N ARG A 58 -7.73 5.86 2.66
CA ARG A 58 -6.75 6.47 3.58
C ARG A 58 -7.40 6.89 4.89
N ALA A 59 -8.55 7.56 4.83
CA ALA A 59 -9.28 8.00 6.02
C ALA A 59 -9.68 6.80 6.88
N TYR A 60 -10.21 5.75 6.27
CA TYR A 60 -10.61 4.52 6.97
C TYR A 60 -9.45 3.83 7.70
N ILE A 61 -8.27 3.77 7.06
CA ILE A 61 -7.07 3.20 7.69
C ILE A 61 -6.54 4.11 8.82
N ALA A 62 -6.60 5.43 8.63
CA ALA A 62 -6.20 6.41 9.63
C ALA A 62 -7.09 6.37 10.88
N GLU A 63 -8.38 6.07 10.74
CA GLU A 63 -9.29 5.83 11.89
C GLU A 63 -8.84 4.63 12.74
N ALA A 64 -8.29 3.59 12.11
CA ALA A 64 -7.63 2.47 12.81
C ALA A 64 -6.21 2.83 13.34
N SER A 65 -5.82 4.10 13.18
CA SER A 65 -4.55 4.69 13.62
C SER A 65 -3.32 4.01 13.01
N TYR A 66 -3.42 3.51 11.78
CA TYR A 66 -2.30 2.98 11.01
C TYR A 66 -1.83 3.97 9.95
N GLU A 67 -0.55 3.87 9.61
CA GLU A 67 0.06 4.68 8.56
C GLU A 67 -0.20 4.06 7.18
N VAL A 68 -0.37 4.91 6.18
CA VAL A 68 -0.52 4.54 4.76
C VAL A 68 0.56 5.26 3.97
N LEU A 69 1.34 4.54 3.18
CA LEU A 69 2.33 5.12 2.28
C LEU A 69 1.69 6.13 1.32
N GLU A 70 2.39 7.22 1.03
CA GLU A 70 1.95 8.20 0.03
C GLU A 70 1.92 7.59 -1.36
N GLY A 71 1.04 8.09 -2.24
CA GLY A 71 0.81 7.49 -3.56
C GLY A 71 0.00 6.19 -3.51
N CYS A 72 -0.45 5.73 -4.67
CA CYS A 72 -1.26 4.52 -4.80
C CYS A 72 -1.09 3.89 -6.19
N LEU A 73 -1.42 2.61 -6.31
CA LEU A 73 -1.51 1.95 -7.62
C LEU A 73 -2.96 1.92 -8.08
N PHE A 74 -3.29 2.66 -9.15
CA PHE A 74 -4.64 2.65 -9.72
C PHE A 74 -4.95 1.36 -10.51
N GLU A 75 -6.16 0.83 -10.39
CA GLU A 75 -6.67 -0.24 -11.26
C GLU A 75 -7.15 0.35 -12.60
N ARG A 76 -6.20 0.58 -13.52
CA ARG A 76 -6.53 0.91 -14.92
C ARG A 76 -6.30 -0.29 -15.84
N PRO A 77 -7.20 -0.56 -16.83
CA PRO A 77 -7.00 -1.62 -17.82
C PRO A 77 -5.66 -1.54 -18.57
N ALA A 78 -5.09 -0.34 -18.66
CA ALA A 78 -3.77 -0.08 -19.23
C ALA A 78 -2.63 -0.86 -18.55
N TYR A 79 -2.70 -1.09 -17.23
CA TYR A 79 -1.72 -1.90 -16.50
C TYR A 79 -1.79 -3.37 -16.91
N ARG A 80 -3.01 -3.91 -17.07
CA ARG A 80 -3.24 -5.28 -17.53
C ARG A 80 -2.73 -5.47 -18.97
N GLN A 81 -2.87 -4.46 -19.83
CA GLN A 81 -2.32 -4.50 -21.20
C GLN A 81 -0.79 -4.37 -21.25
N ALA A 82 -0.17 -3.63 -20.33
CA ALA A 82 1.29 -3.50 -20.23
C ALA A 82 1.94 -4.79 -19.66
N GLN A 83 1.33 -5.39 -18.63
CA GLN A 83 1.78 -6.67 -18.06
C GLN A 83 1.62 -7.82 -19.06
N ASN A 84 0.55 -7.84 -19.86
CA ASN A 84 0.38 -8.80 -20.97
C ASN A 84 1.46 -8.67 -22.06
N LYS A 85 2.24 -7.57 -22.07
CA LYS A 85 3.34 -7.32 -22.99
C LYS A 85 4.74 -7.39 -22.33
N GLY A 86 4.80 -7.71 -21.02
CA GLY A 86 6.07 -7.87 -20.28
C GLY A 86 6.68 -6.59 -19.71
N TYR A 87 5.92 -5.49 -19.58
CA TYR A 87 6.43 -4.20 -19.06
C TYR A 87 6.11 -3.98 -17.57
N SER A 88 6.95 -3.18 -16.89
CA SER A 88 6.78 -2.79 -15.48
C SER A 88 5.60 -1.82 -15.29
N VAL A 89 5.07 -1.73 -14.07
CA VAL A 89 4.01 -0.76 -13.67
C VAL A 89 4.47 0.71 -13.73
N THR A 90 5.76 0.98 -13.97
CA THR A 90 6.25 2.35 -14.20
C THR A 90 6.37 2.71 -15.68
N GLU A 91 6.05 1.78 -16.58
CA GLU A 91 6.25 1.93 -18.03
C GLU A 91 4.91 2.01 -18.78
N THR A 92 3.88 2.58 -18.14
CA THR A 92 2.60 2.82 -18.83
C THR A 92 2.62 4.11 -19.65
N ARG A 93 1.78 4.18 -20.69
CA ARG A 93 1.64 5.37 -21.55
C ARG A 93 1.07 6.62 -20.83
N TYR A 94 0.75 6.53 -19.53
CA TYR A 94 0.07 7.58 -18.78
C TYR A 94 0.99 8.16 -17.70
N LYS A 95 1.53 9.36 -17.96
CA LYS A 95 2.49 10.02 -17.08
C LYS A 95 2.01 10.17 -15.62
N GLY A 96 0.74 10.51 -15.41
CA GLY A 96 0.17 10.64 -14.05
C GLY A 96 0.02 9.32 -13.29
N LEU A 97 -0.06 8.18 -13.99
CA LEU A 97 -0.06 6.86 -13.34
C LEU A 97 1.33 6.48 -12.84
N ASN A 98 2.35 6.80 -13.64
CA ASN A 98 3.75 6.56 -13.27
C ASN A 98 4.15 7.47 -12.10
N GLU A 99 3.75 8.75 -12.09
CA GLU A 99 4.02 9.67 -10.98
C GLU A 99 3.46 9.17 -9.63
N LYS A 100 2.24 8.60 -9.62
CA LYS A 100 1.61 8.04 -8.42
C LYS A 100 2.27 6.72 -7.96
N ALA A 101 2.71 5.89 -8.90
CA ALA A 101 3.48 4.68 -8.59
C ALA A 101 4.88 5.01 -8.06
N ASP A 102 5.56 5.99 -8.67
CA ASP A 102 6.86 6.48 -8.22
C ASP A 102 6.78 7.09 -6.82
N GLN A 103 5.72 7.84 -6.53
CA GLN A 103 5.45 8.34 -5.16
C GLN A 103 5.31 7.21 -4.15
N LEU A 104 4.60 6.12 -4.49
CA LEU A 104 4.47 4.96 -3.62
C LEU A 104 5.81 4.28 -3.35
N ILE A 105 6.63 4.11 -4.39
CA ILE A 105 7.97 3.52 -4.24
C ILE A 105 8.88 4.45 -3.43
N GLN A 106 8.86 5.75 -3.69
CA GLN A 106 9.67 6.71 -2.94
C GLN A 106 9.25 6.77 -1.46
N SER A 107 7.94 6.74 -1.18
CA SER A 107 7.41 6.69 0.18
C SER A 107 7.87 5.42 0.90
N LEU A 108 7.87 4.28 0.22
CA LEU A 108 8.40 3.03 0.76
C LEU A 108 9.91 3.14 1.05
N ILE A 109 10.70 3.68 0.13
CA ILE A 109 12.15 3.86 0.29
C ILE A 109 12.44 4.76 1.51
N ASN A 110 11.74 5.89 1.62
CA ASN A 110 11.88 6.80 2.75
C ASN A 110 11.55 6.07 4.06
N LYS A 111 10.45 5.29 4.07
CA LYS A 111 10.04 4.54 5.25
C LYS A 111 11.06 3.49 5.69
N VAL A 112 11.70 2.82 4.74
CA VAL A 112 12.78 1.86 5.03
C VAL A 112 14.03 2.57 5.56
N GLY A 113 14.35 3.76 5.02
CA GLY A 113 15.49 4.58 5.46
C GLY A 113 15.41 5.05 6.91
N GLU A 114 14.21 5.22 7.48
CA GLU A 114 14.00 5.54 8.91
C GLU A 114 14.48 4.43 9.86
N TYR A 115 14.65 3.20 9.37
CA TYR A 115 15.08 2.03 10.15
C TYR A 115 16.53 1.59 9.89
N GLY A 116 17.28 2.36 9.09
CA GLY A 116 18.69 2.12 8.74
C GLY A 116 19.69 2.72 9.72
#